data_AF-X0TS48-F1
#
_entry.id   AF-X0TS48-F1
#
_cell.length_a   1.000
_cell.length_b   1.000
_cell.length_c   1.000
_cell.angle_alpha   90.00
_cell.angle_beta   90.00
_cell.angle_gamma   90.00
#
_symmetry.space_group_name_H-M   'P 1'
#
loop_
_entity.id
_entity.type
_entity.pdbx_description
1 polymer ?
#
loop_
_entity_poly.entity_id
_entity_poly.type
_entity_poly.pdbx_seq_one_letter_code
_entity_poly.pdbx_strand_id
1 'polypeptide(L)'
;GRYAFQNQPSITQWNLARLAESLVQIAPGNPEDAVGKFVEILETFSSRYEKYFQIGANAKLGLTTLEKEDSVIYLDLLKIMEESQLDFTETFVILA
;
A
#
# COMPACT_ATOMS: atom_id res chain seq x y z
N GLY A 1 13.80 10.25 -3.21
CA GLY A 1 14.70 9.18 -3.69
C GLY A 1 13.90 7.95 -4.12
N ARG A 2 14.46 7.05 -4.94
CA ARG A 2 13.76 5.86 -5.49
C ARG A 2 13.06 5.03 -4.40
N TYR A 3 13.73 4.82 -3.26
CA TYR A 3 13.23 4.02 -2.14
C TYR A 3 12.77 4.86 -0.94
N ALA A 4 12.33 6.11 -1.18
CA ALA A 4 11.70 6.91 -0.14
C ALA A 4 10.39 6.25 0.35
N PHE A 5 9.98 6.52 1.59
CA PHE A 5 8.81 5.91 2.23
C PHE A 5 7.56 5.94 1.33
N GLN A 6 7.19 7.12 0.82
CA GLN A 6 6.03 7.30 -0.07
C GLN A 6 6.12 6.50 -1.40
N ASN A 7 7.32 6.13 -1.84
CA ASN A 7 7.53 5.40 -3.10
C ASN A 7 7.51 3.88 -2.93
N GLN A 8 7.57 3.38 -1.69
CA GLN A 8 7.64 1.93 -1.42
C GLN A 8 6.47 1.13 -2.03
N PRO A 9 5.20 1.62 -2.04
CA PRO A 9 4.10 0.87 -2.66
C PRO A 9 4.27 0.70 -4.17
N SER A 10 4.62 1.77 -4.88
CA SER A 10 4.87 1.73 -6.33
C SER A 10 6.06 0.82 -6.66
N ILE A 11 7.15 0.91 -5.89
CA ILE A 11 8.32 0.04 -6.05
C ILE A 11 7.96 -1.43 -5.79
N THR A 12 7.09 -1.70 -4.82
CA THR A 12 6.62 -3.06 -4.53
C THR A 12 5.86 -3.63 -5.72
N GLN A 13 4.92 -2.88 -6.31
CA GLN A 13 4.20 -3.31 -7.51
C GLN A 13 5.16 -3.56 -8.69
N TRP A 14 6.16 -2.69 -8.87
CA TRP A 14 7.17 -2.86 -9.90
C TRP A 14 7.99 -4.14 -9.70
N ASN A 15 8.42 -4.43 -8.46
CA ASN A 15 9.12 -5.66 -8.12
C ASN A 15 8.26 -6.91 -8.36
N LEU A 16 6.96 -6.85 -8.04
CA LEU A 16 6.02 -7.94 -8.31
C LEU A 16 5.86 -8.19 -9.82
N ALA A 17 5.89 -7.15 -10.65
CA ALA A 17 5.89 -7.30 -12.10
C ALA A 17 7.16 -8.00 -12.61
N ARG A 18 8.34 -7.64 -12.08
CA ARG A 18 9.60 -8.35 -12.40
C ARG A 18 9.58 -9.82 -11.98
N LEU A 19 8.96 -10.12 -10.84
CA LEU A 19 8.75 -11.50 -10.39
C LEU A 19 7.80 -12.23 -11.34
N ALA A 20 6.67 -11.63 -11.70
CA ALA A 20 5.71 -12.24 -12.63
C ALA A 20 6.36 -12.61 -13.98
N GLU A 21 7.20 -11.73 -14.53
CA GLU A 21 7.95 -11.97 -15.76
C GLU A 21 8.83 -13.22 -15.68
N SER A 22 9.53 -13.43 -14.56
CA SER A 22 10.39 -14.61 -14.40
C SER A 22 9.60 -15.91 -14.25
N LEU A 23 8.34 -15.82 -13.80
CA LEU A 23 7.46 -16.97 -13.62
C LEU A 23 6.76 -17.41 -14.92
N VAL A 24 6.74 -16.59 -15.98
CA VAL A 24 6.04 -16.91 -17.24
C VAL A 24 6.53 -18.22 -17.84
N GLN A 25 7.84 -18.48 -17.82
CA GLN A 25 8.43 -19.67 -18.46
C GLN A 25 8.13 -20.98 -17.74
N ILE A 26 7.75 -20.92 -16.46
CA ILE A 26 7.44 -22.11 -15.64
C ILE A 26 5.94 -22.24 -15.35
N ALA A 27 5.14 -21.27 -15.78
CA ALA A 27 3.69 -21.31 -15.62
C ALA A 27 3.09 -22.41 -16.52
N PRO A 28 2.11 -23.19 -16.02
CA PRO A 28 1.44 -24.20 -16.84
C PRO A 28 0.59 -23.57 -17.94
N GLY A 29 0.64 -24.11 -19.15
CA GLY A 29 -0.15 -23.66 -20.30
C GLY A 29 0.67 -22.82 -21.30
N ASN A 30 -0.02 -22.01 -22.11
CA ASN A 30 0.63 -21.08 -23.03
C ASN A 30 1.22 -19.89 -22.24
N PRO A 31 2.50 -19.49 -22.47
CA PRO A 31 3.08 -18.28 -21.92
C PRO A 31 2.22 -17.02 -22.05
N GLU A 32 1.50 -16.83 -23.16
CA GLU A 32 0.63 -15.67 -23.40
C GLU A 32 -0.54 -15.63 -22.40
N ASP A 33 -1.14 -16.80 -22.11
CA ASP A 33 -2.20 -16.93 -21.11
C ASP A 33 -1.67 -16.62 -19.69
N ALA A 34 -0.43 -17.01 -19.41
CA ALA A 34 0.22 -16.73 -18.12
C ALA A 34 0.48 -15.24 -17.94
N VAL A 35 0.94 -14.53 -18.99
CA VAL A 35 1.11 -13.08 -18.96
C VAL A 35 -0.22 -12.40 -18.64
N GLY A 36 -1.30 -12.76 -19.35
CA GLY A 36 -2.64 -12.19 -19.11
C GLY A 36 -3.08 -12.34 -17.65
N LYS A 37 -2.99 -13.55 -17.10
CA LYS A 37 -3.34 -13.83 -15.69
C LYS A 37 -2.49 -13.04 -14.71
N PHE A 38 -1.18 -12.92 -14.95
CA PHE A 38 -0.30 -12.17 -14.07
C PHE A 38 -0.59 -10.67 -14.11
N VAL A 39 -0.90 -10.10 -15.28
CA VAL A 39 -1.33 -8.70 -15.40
C VAL A 39 -2.61 -8.47 -14.59
N GLU A 40 -3.64 -9.31 -14.76
CA GLU A 40 -4.88 -9.22 -13.99
C GLU A 40 -4.63 -9.25 -12.48
N ILE A 41 -3.75 -10.13 -12.00
CA ILE A 41 -3.37 -10.21 -10.58
C ILE A 41 -2.64 -8.92 -10.13
N LEU A 42 -1.69 -8.41 -10.92
CA LEU A 42 -0.92 -7.20 -10.60
C LEU A 42 -1.79 -5.94 -10.58
N GLU A 43 -2.83 -5.88 -11.40
CA GLU A 43 -3.81 -4.78 -11.41
C GLU A 43 -4.59 -4.71 -10.09
N THR A 44 -4.74 -5.83 -9.37
CA THR A 44 -5.37 -5.82 -8.03
C THR A 44 -4.50 -5.21 -6.93
N PHE A 45 -3.22 -4.93 -7.19
CA PHE A 45 -2.30 -4.49 -6.14
C PHE A 45 -2.71 -3.17 -5.50
N SER A 46 -3.04 -2.14 -6.29
CA SER A 46 -3.34 -0.79 -5.76
C SER A 46 -4.52 -0.83 -4.79
N SER A 47 -5.63 -1.44 -5.20
CA SER A 47 -6.84 -1.53 -4.37
C SER A 47 -6.62 -2.38 -3.11
N ARG A 48 -5.81 -3.45 -3.19
CA ARG A 48 -5.43 -4.24 -2.02
C ARG A 48 -4.55 -3.45 -1.07
N TYR A 49 -3.53 -2.76 -1.59
CA TYR A 49 -2.64 -1.92 -0.80
C TYR A 49 -3.43 -0.82 -0.08
N GLU A 50 -4.25 -0.06 -0.80
CA GLU A 50 -5.08 1.02 -0.24
C GLU A 50 -6.01 0.50 0.86
N LYS A 51 -6.68 -0.64 0.62
CA LYS A 51 -7.54 -1.27 1.63
C LYS A 51 -6.80 -1.60 2.93
N TYR A 52 -5.65 -2.28 2.83
CA TYR A 52 -4.91 -2.69 4.02
C TYR A 52 -4.17 -1.53 4.69
N PHE A 53 -3.75 -0.53 3.91
CA PHE A 53 -3.23 0.73 4.43
C PHE A 53 -4.29 1.44 5.28
N GLN A 54 -5.52 1.56 4.76
CA GLN A 54 -6.61 2.19 5.49
C GLN A 54 -6.98 1.44 6.78
N ILE A 55 -7.00 0.10 6.74
CA ILE A 55 -7.23 -0.72 7.94
C ILE A 55 -6.17 -0.42 9.01
N GLY A 56 -4.89 -0.34 8.62
CA GLY A 56 -3.81 0.01 9.54
C GLY A 56 -3.89 1.44 10.07
N ALA A 57 -4.24 2.40 9.20
CA ALA A 57 -4.45 3.80 9.56
C ALA A 57 -5.59 3.96 10.58
N ASN A 58 -6.74 3.34 10.31
CA ASN A 58 -7.90 3.36 11.20
C ASN A 58 -7.59 2.74 12.56
N ALA A 59 -6.89 1.61 12.58
CA ALA A 59 -6.47 0.97 13.82
C ALA A 59 -5.57 1.88 14.67
N LYS A 60 -4.71 2.70 14.05
CA LYS A 60 -3.88 3.69 14.75
C LYS A 60 -4.67 4.85 15.34
N LEU A 61 -5.83 5.17 14.76
CA LEU A 61 -6.75 6.21 15.23
C LEU A 61 -7.82 5.67 16.19
N GLY A 62 -7.81 4.37 16.51
CA GLY A 62 -8.86 3.73 17.31
C GLY A 62 -10.21 3.56 16.58
N LEU A 63 -10.25 3.73 15.25
CA LEU A 63 -11.45 3.58 14.44
C LEU A 63 -11.68 2.11 14.07
N THR A 64 -12.89 1.61 14.29
CA THR A 64 -13.26 0.20 14.06
C THR A 64 -14.05 -0.04 12.77
N THR A 65 -14.54 1.02 12.13
CA THR A 65 -15.24 0.99 10.85
C THR A 65 -14.32 1.44 9.72
N LEU A 66 -14.71 1.15 8.48
CA LEU A 66 -14.05 1.65 7.27
C LEU A 66 -15.01 2.64 6.61
N GLU A 67 -14.91 3.91 6.98
CA GLU A 67 -15.66 4.99 6.36
C GLU A 67 -14.77 5.72 5.36
N LYS A 68 -15.37 6.27 4.30
CA LYS A 68 -14.60 6.87 3.19
C LYS A 68 -13.83 8.10 3.69
N GLU A 69 -14.43 8.80 4.63
CA GLU A 69 -13.97 10.03 5.26
C GLU A 69 -12.77 9.80 6.18
N ASP A 70 -12.58 8.59 6.72
CA ASP A 70 -11.48 8.27 7.65
C ASP A 70 -10.09 8.45 7.03
N SER A 71 -10.00 8.21 5.71
CA SER A 71 -8.77 8.38 4.94
C SER A 71 -8.24 9.82 5.01
N VAL A 72 -9.15 10.80 5.06
CA VAL A 72 -8.81 12.22 5.14
C VAL A 72 -8.20 12.54 6.51
N ILE A 73 -8.78 12.01 7.59
CA ILE A 73 -8.32 12.27 8.96
C ILE A 73 -6.88 11.81 9.15
N TYR A 74 -6.55 10.60 8.69
CA TYR A 74 -5.19 10.07 8.81
C TYR A 74 -4.19 10.90 7.99
N LEU A 75 -4.54 11.29 6.77
CA LEU A 75 -3.66 12.10 5.90
C LEU A 75 -3.44 13.51 6.46
N ASP A 76 -4.49 14.14 7.00
CA ASP A 76 -4.38 15.45 7.63
C ASP A 76 -3.50 15.40 8.89
N LEU A 77 -3.62 14.35 9.71
CA LEU A 77 -2.72 14.14 10.85
C LEU A 77 -1.27 13.98 10.39
N LEU A 78 -0.99 13.16 9.38
CA LEU A 78 0.36 13.00 8.84
C LEU A 78 0.94 14.33 8.35
N LYS A 79 0.12 15.17 7.70
CA LYS A 79 0.53 16.49 7.25
C LYS A 79 0.88 17.41 8.42
N ILE A 80 0.07 17.43 9.47
CA ILE A 80 0.34 18.20 10.70
C ILE A 80 1.65 17.72 11.34
N MET A 81 1.89 16.41 11.39
CA MET A 81 3.12 15.82 11.94
C MET A 81 4.35 16.20 11.11
N GLU A 82 4.23 16.20 9.77
CA GLU A 82 5.30 16.66 8.89
C GLU A 82 5.60 18.15 9.11
N GLU A 83 4.59 19.01 9.10
CA GLU A 83 4.75 20.46 9.29
C GLU A 83 5.31 20.81 10.67
N SER A 84 4.91 20.07 11.70
CA SER A 84 5.31 20.30 13.10
C SER A 84 6.52 19.47 13.54
N GLN A 85 7.09 18.64 12.64
CA GLN A 85 8.21 17.75 12.91
C GLN A 85 7.98 16.83 14.13
N LEU A 86 6.76 16.30 14.25
CA LEU A 86 6.39 15.40 15.35
C LEU A 86 6.98 14.01 15.15
N ASP A 87 7.32 13.34 16.26
CA ASP A 87 7.72 11.94 16.21
C ASP A 87 6.51 11.06 15.86
N PHE A 88 6.70 10.18 14.87
CA PHE A 88 5.61 9.33 14.38
C PHE A 88 5.11 8.35 15.44
N THR A 89 6.03 7.72 16.16
CA THR A 89 5.68 6.68 17.13
C THR A 89 5.02 7.31 18.34
N GLU A 90 5.63 8.35 18.90
CA GLU A 90 5.15 9.06 20.09
C GLU A 90 3.78 9.68 19.87
N THR A 91 3.52 10.28 18.69
CA THR A 91 2.20 10.87 18.38
C THR A 91 1.07 9.85 18.52
N PHE A 92 1.25 8.63 17.99
CA PHE A 92 0.23 7.59 18.11
C PHE A 92 0.18 6.94 19.50
N VAL A 93 1.30 6.89 20.23
CA VAL A 93 1.32 6.40 21.62
C VAL A 93 0.57 7.34 22.56
N ILE A 94 0.73 8.66 22.39
CA ILE A 94 0.04 9.68 23.20
C ILE A 94 -1.46 9.74 22.87
N LEU A 95 -1.86 9.43 21.64
CA LEU A 95 -3.25 9.47 21.19
C LEU A 95 -4.12 8.34 21.80
N ALA A 96 -3.51 7.20 22.15
CA ALA A 96 -4.18 5.99 22.62
C ALA A 96 -4.60 6.07 24.10
#